data_AF-A0A2V5QAM8-F1
#
_entry.id   AF-A0A2V5QAM8-F1
#
_cell.length_a   1.000
_cell.length_b   1.000
_cell.length_c   1.000
_cell.angle_alpha   90.00
_cell.angle_beta   90.00
_cell.angle_gamma   90.00
#
_symmetry.space_group_name_H-M   'P 1'
#
loop_
_entity.id
_entity.type
_entity.pdbx_description
1 polymer ?
#
loop_
_entity_poly.entity_id
_entity_poly.type
_entity_poly.pdbx_seq_one_letter_code
_entity_poly.pdbx_strand_id
1 'polypeptide(L)' 'MRGKRTIFSGRRTVRTGLYMAAVAAARYNHILAPFYQRLCAAGKPPKVALTAVMRKLLLALNSALAPTLNPA' A
#
# COMPACT_ATOMS: atom_id res chain seq x y z
N MET A 1 1.92 24.16 -9.36
CA MET A 1 2.53 22.95 -8.73
C MET A 1 3.03 23.20 -7.29
N ARG A 2 2.44 24.14 -6.53
CA ARG A 2 2.80 24.36 -5.11
C ARG A 2 1.79 23.61 -4.24
N GLY A 3 2.26 22.76 -3.32
CA GLY A 3 1.43 22.07 -2.30
C GLY A 3 1.17 20.57 -2.49
N LYS A 4 1.47 19.97 -3.65
CA LYS A 4 1.32 18.51 -3.86
C LYS A 4 2.70 17.83 -3.91
N ARG A 5 2.99 16.98 -2.93
CA ARG A 5 4.22 16.19 -2.90
C ARG A 5 4.09 15.01 -3.87
N THR A 6 4.90 14.99 -4.92
CA THR A 6 4.96 13.92 -5.91
C THR A 6 6.23 13.08 -5.72
N ILE A 7 6.14 11.79 -6.08
CA ILE A 7 7.27 10.85 -5.99
C ILE A 7 7.61 10.36 -7.41
N PHE A 8 8.73 10.84 -7.95
CA PHE A 8 9.15 10.48 -9.31
C PHE A 8 10.22 9.37 -9.33
N SER A 9 11.12 9.32 -8.33
CA SER A 9 12.28 8.42 -8.28
C SER A 9 12.11 7.21 -7.35
N GLY A 10 13.10 6.29 -7.35
CA GLY A 10 13.19 5.13 -6.44
C GLY A 10 12.81 3.77 -7.07
N ARG A 11 12.24 2.87 -6.26
CA ARG A 11 11.90 1.48 -6.67
C ARG A 11 10.59 1.43 -7.47
N ARG A 12 10.60 1.92 -8.72
CA ARG A 12 9.41 2.03 -9.58
C ARG A 12 8.72 0.68 -9.80
N THR A 13 9.47 -0.38 -10.11
CA THR A 13 8.95 -1.74 -10.33
C THR A 13 8.20 -2.26 -9.11
N VAL A 14 8.80 -2.11 -7.93
CA VAL A 14 8.20 -2.52 -6.65
C VAL A 14 6.91 -1.75 -6.38
N ARG A 15 6.90 -0.44 -6.63
CA ARG A 15 5.70 0.39 -6.46
C ARG A 15 4.58 -0.04 -7.41
N THR A 16 4.87 -0.32 -8.68
CA THR A 16 3.87 -0.79 -9.64
C THR A 16 3.30 -2.15 -9.24
N GLY A 17 4.15 -3.09 -8.82
CA GLY A 17 3.71 -4.40 -8.33
C GLY A 17 2.84 -4.31 -7.09
N LEU A 18 3.29 -3.54 -6.08
CA LEU A 18 2.51 -3.27 -4.87
C LEU A 18 1.19 -2.55 -5.16
N TYR A 19 1.16 -1.66 -6.15
CA TYR A 19 -0.08 -0.98 -6.55
C TYR A 19 -1.10 -1.97 -7.09
N MET A 20 -0.69 -2.87 -8.00
CA MET A 20 -1.60 -3.90 -8.53
C MET A 20 -2.03 -4.89 -7.42
N ALA A 21 -1.12 -5.26 -6.52
CA ALA A 21 -1.45 -6.06 -5.35
C ALA A 21 -2.46 -5.35 -4.43
N ALA A 22 -2.33 -4.04 -4.22
CA ALA A 22 -3.27 -3.25 -3.43
C ALA A 22 -4.66 -3.15 -4.10
N VAL A 23 -4.73 -3.07 -5.42
CA VAL A 23 -6.02 -3.13 -6.16
C VAL A 23 -6.69 -4.49 -5.97
N ALA A 24 -5.95 -5.60 -6.10
CA ALA A 24 -6.49 -6.93 -5.86
C ALA A 24 -6.94 -7.10 -4.39
N ALA A 25 -6.14 -6.64 -3.44
CA ALA A 25 -6.45 -6.69 -2.01
C ALA A 25 -7.69 -5.86 -1.64
N ALA A 26 -7.88 -4.70 -2.28
CA ALA A 26 -9.06 -3.87 -2.04
C ALA A 26 -10.36 -4.53 -2.54
N ARG A 27 -10.28 -5.47 -3.49
CA ARG A 27 -11.45 -6.16 -4.07
C ARG A 27 -11.75 -7.51 -3.43
N TYR A 28 -10.73 -8.32 -3.15
CA TYR A 28 -10.90 -9.73 -2.77
C TYR A 28 -10.50 -10.04 -1.33
N ASN A 29 -9.69 -9.19 -0.68
CA ASN A 29 -9.19 -9.49 0.66
C ASN A 29 -10.11 -8.91 1.74
N HIS A 30 -10.76 -9.79 2.51
CA HIS A 30 -11.65 -9.47 3.62
C HIS A 30 -11.03 -8.57 4.73
N ILE A 31 -9.70 -8.52 4.88
CA ILE A 31 -9.03 -7.69 5.88
C ILE A 31 -8.75 -6.28 5.33
N LEU A 32 -8.33 -6.18 4.06
CA LEU A 32 -7.88 -4.93 3.47
C LEU A 32 -8.99 -4.17 2.73
N ALA A 33 -10.00 -4.87 2.21
CA ALA A 33 -11.20 -4.27 1.62
C ALA A 33 -11.95 -3.33 2.59
N PRO A 34 -12.30 -3.72 3.84
CA PRO A 34 -12.98 -2.81 4.75
C PRO A 34 -12.11 -1.62 5.16
N PHE A 35 -10.78 -1.80 5.24
CA PHE A 35 -9.86 -0.69 5.48
C PHE A 35 -9.87 0.32 4.33
N TYR A 36 -9.83 -0.16 3.09
CA TYR A 36 -9.95 0.68 1.91
C TYR A 36 -11.29 1.43 1.88
N GLN A 37 -12.41 0.71 2.11
CA GLN A 37 -13.75 1.28 2.15
C GLN A 37 -13.90 2.35 3.24
N ARG A 38 -13.36 2.12 4.45
CA ARG A 38 -13.35 3.12 5.53
C ARG A 38 -12.62 4.40 5.12
N LEU A 39 -11.48 4.28 4.42
CA LEU A 39 -10.74 5.44 3.94
C LEU A 39 -11.50 6.21 2.85
N CYS A 40 -12.16 5.50 1.93
CA CYS A 40 -13.01 6.12 0.92
C CYS A 40 -14.25 6.79 1.54
N ALA A 41 -14.89 6.15 2.53
CA ALA A 41 -16.02 6.70 3.27
C ALA A 41 -15.64 7.97 4.05
N ALA A 42 -14.40 8.06 4.53
CA ALA A 42 -13.84 9.27 5.14
C ALA A 42 -13.53 10.39 4.13
N GLY A 43 -13.96 10.28 2.87
CA GLY A 43 -13.77 11.28 1.82
C GLY A 43 -12.35 11.36 1.25
N LYS A 44 -11.48 10.38 1.53
CA LYS A 44 -10.10 10.40 1.00
C LYS A 44 -10.10 10.01 -0.48
N PRO A 45 -9.23 10.63 -1.31
CA PRO A 45 -9.09 10.24 -2.70
C PRO A 45 -8.75 8.75 -2.84
N PRO A 46 -9.35 8.02 -3.81
CA PRO A 46 -9.11 6.59 -4.00
C PRO A 46 -7.62 6.20 -4.13
N LYS A 47 -6.81 7.06 -4.78
CA LYS A 47 -5.36 6.87 -4.91
C LYS A 47 -4.63 6.92 -3.56
N VAL A 48 -5.06 7.79 -2.65
CA VAL A 48 -4.49 7.89 -1.29
C VAL A 48 -4.90 6.67 -0.47
N ALA A 49 -6.15 6.21 -0.61
CA ALA A 49 -6.61 4.99 0.04
C ALA A 49 -5.82 3.74 -0.43
N LEU A 50 -5.58 3.60 -1.74
CA LEU A 50 -4.73 2.54 -2.28
C LEU A 50 -3.28 2.64 -1.75
N THR A 51 -2.74 3.86 -1.65
CA THR A 51 -1.39 4.07 -1.10
C THR A 51 -1.29 3.62 0.37
N ALA A 52 -2.34 3.83 1.16
CA ALA A 52 -2.41 3.33 2.53
C ALA A 52 -2.47 1.79 2.60
N VAL A 53 -3.22 1.16 1.70
CA VAL A 53 -3.24 -0.31 1.56
C VAL A 53 -1.86 -0.84 1.17
N MET A 54 -1.18 -0.20 0.20
CA MET A 54 0.20 -0.55 -0.18
C MET A 54 1.16 -0.47 1.02
N ARG A 55 1.01 0.55 1.88
CA ARG A 55 1.84 0.69 3.08
C ARG A 55 1.61 -0.44 4.07
N LYS A 56 0.36 -0.88 4.29
CA LYS A 56 0.04 -2.05 5.12
C LYS A 56 0.64 -3.33 4.55
N LEU A 57 0.54 -3.54 3.24
CA LEU A 57 1.15 -4.69 2.56
C LEU A 57 2.67 -4.70 2.72
N LEU A 58 3.32 -3.55 2.52
CA LEU A 58 4.76 -3.44 2.67
C LEU A 58 5.21 -3.72 4.10
N LEU A 59 4.45 -3.26 5.11
CA LEU A 59 4.74 -3.57 6.52
C LEU A 59 4.59 -5.08 6.81
N ALA A 60 3.53 -5.72 6.33
CA ALA A 60 3.33 -7.15 6.51
C ALA A 60 4.45 -7.97 5.84
N LEU A 61 4.84 -7.62 4.62
CA LEU A 61 5.95 -8.24 3.91
C LEU A 61 7.27 -8.02 4.66
N ASN A 62 7.52 -6.80 5.13
CA ASN A 62 8.74 -6.50 5.90
C ASN A 62 8.77 -7.27 7.22
N SER A 63 7.64 -7.41 7.91
CA SER A 63 7.55 -8.22 9.14
C SER A 63 7.74 -9.72 8.88
N ALA A 64 7.30 -10.23 7.73
CA ALA A 64 7.53 -11.62 7.34
C ALA A 64 8.99 -11.89 6.93
N LEU A 65 9.64 -10.93 6.27
CA LEU A 65 11.01 -11.06 5.76
C LEU A 65 12.08 -10.66 6.78
N ALA A 66 11.80 -9.72 7.69
CA ALA A 66 12.73 -9.29 8.74
C ALA A 66 13.32 -10.45 9.57
N PRO A 67 12.56 -11.47 10.03
CA PRO A 67 13.14 -12.58 10.78
C PRO A 67 14.07 -13.46 9.93
N THR A 68 13.97 -13.43 8.60
CA THR A 68 14.81 -14.24 7.70
C THR A 68 16.11 -13.56 7.27
N LEU A 69 16.22 -12.23 7.46
CA LEU A 69 17.37 -11.43 7.00
C LEU A 69 18.37 -11.08 8.11
N ASN A 70 18.11 -11.51 9.34
CA ASN A 70 19.04 -11.37 10.46
C ASN A 70 19.18 -12.73 11.15
N PRO A 71 19.94 -13.68 10.55
CA PRO A 71 20.39 -14.83 11.31
C PRO A 71 21.30 -14.28 12.42
N ALA A 72 20.91 -14.50 13.66
CA ALA A 72 21.81 -14.37 14.80
C ALA A 72 23.02 -15.30 14.61
#